data_AF-A0A6N9ELQ3-F1
#
_entry.id   AF-A0A6N9ELQ3-F1
#
_cell.length_a   1.000
_cell.length_b   1.000
_cell.length_c   1.000
_cell.angle_alpha   90.00
_cell.angle_beta   90.00
_cell.angle_gamma   90.00
#
_symmetry.space_group_name_H-M   'P 1'
#
loop_
_entity.id
_entity.type
_entity.pdbx_description
1 polymer ?
#
loop_
_entity_poly.entity_id
_entity_poly.type
_entity_poly.pdbx_seq_one_letter_code
_entity_poly.pdbx_strand_id
1 'polypeptide(L)'
;MEKTILVWGAGNDGQRGTIAKPSSPAILAGLVARIGEVRGHSIAVVSVGEAGTISSFSNRCGIAQDFCLAAPGQSVLVANNCQPNPNSITTTACSQKQLDTGYRAGSGTSYAAPMVSGGL
;
A
#
# COMPACT_ATOMS: atom_id res chain seq x y z
N MET A 1 23.94 -7.08 -5.94
CA MET A 1 22.82 -6.19 -5.56
C MET A 1 23.30 -4.79 -5.17
N GLU A 2 24.41 -4.28 -5.69
CA GLU A 2 25.03 -3.06 -5.11
C GLU A 2 24.38 -1.72 -5.54
N LYS A 3 23.31 -1.73 -6.34
CA LYS A 3 22.66 -0.50 -6.88
C LYS A 3 21.14 -0.56 -6.91
N THR A 4 20.52 -1.38 -6.06
CA THR A 4 19.06 -1.56 -6.06
C THR A 4 18.52 -1.42 -4.65
N ILE A 5 17.49 -0.59 -4.50
CA ILE A 5 16.67 -0.52 -3.28
C ILE A 5 15.33 -1.19 -3.56
N LEU A 6 14.95 -2.14 -2.73
CA LEU A 6 13.70 -2.88 -2.79
C LEU A 6 12.67 -2.19 -1.90
N VAL A 7 11.57 -1.71 -2.47
CA VAL A 7 10.53 -1.01 -1.72
C VAL A 7 9.28 -1.89 -1.65
N TRP A 8 8.84 -2.19 -0.43
CA TRP A 8 7.80 -3.17 -0.16
C TRP A 8 6.60 -2.53 0.53
N GLY A 9 5.39 -2.78 0.05
CA GLY A 9 4.20 -2.46 0.84
C GLY A 9 4.14 -3.34 2.09
N ALA A 10 3.83 -2.76 3.25
CA ALA A 10 3.83 -3.47 4.52
C ALA A 10 2.74 -4.56 4.63
N GLY A 11 1.69 -4.52 3.81
CA GLY A 11 0.54 -5.42 3.87
C GLY A 11 -0.71 -4.75 4.41
N ASN A 12 -1.88 -5.32 4.09
CA ASN A 12 -3.20 -4.72 4.33
C ASN A 12 -4.10 -5.59 5.25
N ASP A 13 -3.51 -6.29 6.21
CA ASP A 13 -4.21 -7.28 7.04
C ASP A 13 -4.83 -6.66 8.32
N GLY A 14 -4.53 -5.39 8.64
CA GLY A 14 -4.99 -4.72 9.87
C GLY A 14 -6.49 -4.52 10.03
N GLN A 15 -7.28 -4.77 8.98
CA GLN A 15 -8.75 -4.73 9.00
C GLN A 15 -9.41 -6.05 8.55
N ARG A 16 -8.64 -7.11 8.33
CA ARG A 16 -9.15 -8.38 7.78
C ARG A 16 -9.83 -9.22 8.87
N GLY A 17 -10.98 -8.77 9.38
CA GLY A 17 -11.93 -9.56 10.18
C GLY A 17 -11.37 -10.30 11.41
N THR A 18 -10.13 -10.03 11.78
CA THR A 18 -9.39 -10.67 12.85
C THR A 18 -8.96 -9.58 13.81
N ILE A 19 -9.01 -9.89 15.11
CA ILE A 19 -8.62 -9.00 16.21
C ILE A 19 -7.11 -8.68 16.13
N ALA A 20 -6.38 -9.39 15.27
CA ALA A 20 -4.97 -9.19 15.00
C ALA A 20 -4.76 -7.94 14.13
N LYS A 21 -4.43 -6.82 14.76
CA LYS A 21 -3.67 -5.75 14.10
C LYS A 21 -2.22 -6.26 14.00
N PRO A 22 -1.74 -6.65 12.81
CA PRO A 22 -0.40 -7.20 12.70
C PRO A 22 0.61 -6.11 13.09
N SER A 23 1.34 -6.39 14.16
CA SER A 23 2.35 -5.49 14.72
C SER A 23 3.58 -5.36 13.81
N SER A 24 3.72 -6.24 12.82
CA SER A 24 4.83 -6.29 11.85
C SER A 24 4.29 -6.38 10.40
N PRO A 25 5.14 -6.11 9.39
CA PRO A 25 4.76 -6.23 7.98
C PRO A 25 4.47 -7.68 7.59
N ALA A 26 3.83 -7.86 6.44
CA ALA A 26 3.69 -9.15 5.78
C ALA A 26 5.06 -9.77 5.48
N ILE A 27 5.10 -11.09 5.29
CA ILE A 27 6.33 -11.88 5.21
C ILE A 27 7.38 -11.25 4.28
N LEU A 28 7.05 -10.85 3.06
CA LEU A 28 8.06 -10.31 2.13
C LEU A 28 8.70 -9.00 2.63
N ALA A 29 7.89 -8.08 3.16
CA ALA A 29 8.37 -6.82 3.72
C ALA A 29 9.11 -7.01 5.06
N GLY A 30 8.77 -8.05 5.83
CA GLY A 30 9.41 -8.36 7.12
C GLY A 30 10.63 -9.29 7.02
N LEU A 31 10.71 -10.13 5.97
CA LEU A 31 11.77 -11.13 5.78
C LEU A 31 13.15 -10.49 5.68
N VAL A 32 13.22 -9.25 5.19
CA VAL A 32 14.45 -8.48 5.10
C VAL A 32 15.11 -8.25 6.46
N ALA A 33 14.33 -8.25 7.55
CA ALA A 33 14.90 -8.22 8.91
C ALA A 33 15.74 -9.46 9.23
N ARG A 34 15.56 -10.56 8.50
CA ARG A 34 16.21 -11.86 8.74
C ARG A 34 17.26 -12.24 7.70
N ILE A 35 17.41 -11.47 6.62
CA ILE A 35 18.40 -11.68 5.57
C ILE A 35 19.34 -10.47 5.55
N GLY A 36 20.55 -10.63 6.08
CA GLY A 36 21.49 -9.52 6.29
C GLY A 36 21.88 -8.82 4.99
N GLU A 37 22.00 -9.57 3.90
CA GLU A 37 22.45 -9.12 2.57
C GLU A 37 21.51 -8.08 1.96
N VAL A 38 20.21 -8.17 2.24
CA VAL A 38 19.19 -7.26 1.69
C VAL A 38 18.70 -6.20 2.68
N ARG A 39 19.13 -6.27 3.95
CA ARG A 39 18.69 -5.34 5.01
C ARG A 39 19.06 -3.88 4.70
N GLY A 40 20.27 -3.64 4.21
CA GLY A 40 20.71 -2.31 3.78
C GLY A 40 20.12 -1.84 2.44
N HIS A 41 19.32 -2.69 1.79
CA HIS A 41 18.83 -2.47 0.42
C HIS A 41 17.31 -2.61 0.33
N SER A 42 16.59 -2.52 1.45
CA SER A 42 15.14 -2.67 1.44
C SER A 42 14.44 -1.73 2.39
N ILE A 43 13.25 -1.29 2.00
CA ILE A 43 12.38 -0.42 2.79
C ILE A 43 10.97 -1.01 2.82
N ALA A 44 10.40 -1.17 4.00
CA ALA A 44 8.98 -1.48 4.18
C ALA A 44 8.17 -0.17 4.24
N VAL A 45 6.96 -0.16 3.66
CA VAL A 45 6.15 1.06 3.55
C VAL A 45 4.76 0.82 4.12
N VAL A 46 4.46 1.49 5.24
CA VAL A 46 3.12 1.53 5.82
C VAL A 46 2.29 2.62 5.16
N SER A 47 0.97 2.40 5.12
CA SER A 47 0.03 3.38 4.58
C SER A 47 -0.44 4.32 5.69
N VAL A 48 -0.43 5.62 5.41
CA VAL A 48 -1.11 6.65 6.21
C VAL A 48 -2.24 7.31 5.42
N GLY A 49 -3.22 7.85 6.15
CA GLY A 49 -4.22 8.77 5.61
C GLY A 49 -3.78 10.23 5.71
N GLU A 50 -4.67 11.14 5.34
CA GLU A 50 -4.44 12.59 5.33
C GLU A 50 -4.02 13.16 6.69
N ALA A 51 -4.55 12.59 7.79
CA ALA A 51 -4.19 12.98 9.15
C ALA A 51 -2.80 12.48 9.60
N GLY A 52 -2.03 11.81 8.73
CA GLY A 52 -0.72 11.22 9.06
C GLY A 52 -0.79 9.98 9.95
N THR A 53 -1.99 9.55 10.35
CA THR A 53 -2.19 8.32 11.13
C THR A 53 -2.07 7.10 10.23
N ILE A 54 -1.35 6.06 10.68
CA ILE A 54 -1.26 4.80 9.94
C ILE A 54 -2.66 4.20 9.79
N SER A 55 -3.05 4.02 8.53
CA SER A 55 -4.34 3.53 8.07
C SER A 55 -4.71 2.23 8.80
N SER A 56 -5.98 2.08 9.15
CA SER A 56 -6.46 0.93 9.93
C SER A 56 -6.15 -0.40 9.26
N PHE A 57 -6.25 -0.49 7.93
CA PHE A 57 -5.90 -1.70 7.17
C PHE A 57 -4.39 -1.99 7.14
N SER A 58 -3.53 -0.98 7.33
CA SER A 58 -2.08 -1.16 7.17
C SER A 58 -1.52 -2.01 8.29
N ASN A 59 -0.66 -2.95 7.91
CA ASN A 59 0.24 -3.60 8.84
C ASN A 59 1.20 -2.54 9.42
N ARG A 60 1.79 -2.84 10.59
CA ARG A 60 2.69 -1.92 11.31
C ARG A 60 4.16 -2.26 11.03
N CYS A 61 5.07 -1.33 11.31
CA CYS A 61 6.49 -1.48 11.00
C CYS A 61 7.17 -2.61 11.79
N GLY A 62 6.82 -2.81 13.06
CA GLY A 62 7.29 -3.93 13.90
C GLY A 62 8.75 -4.30 13.71
N ILE A 63 9.00 -5.54 13.30
CA ILE A 63 10.33 -6.09 13.05
C ILE A 63 11.17 -5.32 12.00
N ALA A 64 10.52 -4.53 11.14
CA ALA A 64 11.14 -3.71 10.10
C ALA A 64 11.29 -2.23 10.51
N GLN A 65 11.08 -1.87 11.78
CA GLN A 65 11.08 -0.48 12.26
C GLN A 65 12.30 0.35 11.82
N ASP A 66 13.49 -0.26 11.72
CA ASP A 66 14.73 0.44 11.37
C ASP A 66 14.84 0.76 9.86
N PHE A 67 13.96 0.19 9.05
CA PHE A 67 13.91 0.37 7.60
C PHE A 67 12.46 0.47 7.11
N CYS A 68 11.61 1.12 7.91
CA CYS A 68 10.21 1.33 7.61
C CYS A 68 9.90 2.82 7.42
N LEU A 69 9.22 3.15 6.34
CA LEU A 69 8.71 4.50 6.08
C LEU A 69 7.18 4.50 6.04
N ALA A 70 6.60 5.66 6.28
CA ALA A 70 5.16 5.90 6.15
C ALA A 70 4.92 6.81 4.95
N ALA A 71 3.94 6.47 4.10
CA ALA A 71 3.57 7.29 2.96
C ALA A 71 2.05 7.27 2.72
N PRO A 72 1.50 8.29 2.04
CA PRO A 72 0.08 8.34 1.71
C PRO A 72 -0.35 7.09 0.94
N GLY A 73 -1.30 6.36 1.49
CA GLY A 73 -1.83 5.14 0.87
C GLY A 73 -3.29 4.88 1.18
N GLN A 74 -3.98 5.79 1.88
CA GLN A 74 -5.42 5.73 2.11
C GLN A 74 -6.09 6.83 1.29
N SER A 75 -7.08 6.44 0.49
CA SER A 75 -7.87 7.34 -0.35
C SER A 75 -7.03 8.16 -1.34
N VAL A 76 -5.96 7.57 -1.89
CA VAL A 76 -5.09 8.22 -2.88
C VAL A 76 -5.79 8.24 -4.23
N LEU A 77 -5.72 9.36 -4.95
CA LEU A 77 -6.26 9.46 -6.30
C LEU A 77 -5.36 8.71 -7.28
N VAL A 78 -5.90 7.72 -7.98
CA VAL A 78 -5.17 6.85 -8.92
C VAL A 78 -5.91 6.73 -10.24
N ALA A 79 -5.15 6.48 -11.31
CA ALA A 79 -5.73 6.18 -12.61
C ALA A 79 -6.65 4.95 -12.50
N ASN A 80 -7.77 5.02 -13.21
CA ASN A 80 -8.83 4.04 -13.18
C ASN A 80 -9.16 3.61 -14.60
N ASN A 81 -9.01 2.33 -14.89
CA ASN A 81 -9.37 1.72 -16.17
C ASN A 81 -10.79 1.12 -16.13
N CYS A 82 -11.68 1.67 -15.30
CA CYS A 82 -13.03 1.15 -15.18
C CYS A 82 -13.79 1.42 -16.48
N GLN A 83 -14.34 0.36 -17.07
CA GLN A 83 -15.10 0.43 -18.30
C GLN A 83 -16.59 0.16 -18.00
N PRO A 84 -17.52 0.81 -18.72
CA PRO A 84 -18.93 0.44 -18.66
C PRO A 84 -19.08 -1.05 -18.99
N ASN A 85 -19.82 -1.81 -18.18
CA ASN A 85 -20.16 -3.18 -18.54
C ASN A 85 -21.30 -3.12 -19.58
N PRO A 86 -21.06 -3.49 -20.85
CA PRO A 86 -22.08 -3.38 -21.90
C PRO A 86 -23.28 -4.32 -21.67
N ASN A 87 -23.15 -5.31 -20.76
CA ASN A 87 -24.15 -6.34 -20.50
C ASN A 87 -24.89 -6.17 -19.15
N SER A 88 -24.73 -5.04 -18.45
CA SER A 88 -25.46 -4.77 -17.19
C SER A 88 -26.26 -3.48 -17.27
N ILE A 89 -27.60 -3.61 -17.27
CA ILE A 89 -28.56 -2.51 -17.21
C ILE A 89 -28.66 -1.90 -15.79
N THR A 90 -28.18 -2.58 -14.74
CA THR A 90 -28.42 -2.19 -13.34
C THR A 90 -27.19 -2.10 -12.44
N THR A 91 -25.97 -2.34 -12.93
CA THR A 91 -24.76 -2.19 -12.10
C THR A 91 -23.61 -1.58 -12.91
N THR A 92 -23.54 -0.26 -12.99
CA THR A 92 -22.32 0.39 -13.43
C THR A 92 -21.27 0.11 -12.35
N ALA A 93 -20.33 -0.80 -12.61
CA ALA A 93 -19.19 -1.08 -11.73
C ALA A 93 -18.31 0.17 -11.46
N CYS A 94 -18.60 1.24 -12.18
CA CYS A 94 -17.97 2.56 -12.10
C CYS A 94 -19.00 3.61 -11.71
N SER A 95 -18.63 4.59 -10.88
CA SER A 95 -19.41 5.82 -10.74
C SER A 95 -19.28 6.69 -12.00
N GLN A 96 -20.25 7.58 -12.26
CA GLN A 96 -20.16 8.51 -13.37
C GLN A 96 -18.87 9.35 -13.33
N LYS A 97 -18.50 9.83 -12.13
CA LYS A 97 -17.24 10.56 -11.90
C LYS A 97 -16.00 9.76 -12.32
N GLN A 98 -16.00 8.45 -12.12
CA GLN A 98 -14.90 7.58 -12.52
C GLN A 98 -14.79 7.43 -14.05
N LEU A 99 -15.93 7.43 -14.74
CA LEU A 99 -15.98 7.43 -16.21
C LEU A 99 -15.53 8.77 -16.79
N ASP A 100 -15.98 9.88 -16.19
CA ASP A 100 -15.68 11.23 -16.70
C ASP A 100 -14.21 11.62 -16.50
N THR A 101 -13.63 11.24 -15.36
CA THR A 101 -12.26 11.66 -14.99
C THR A 101 -11.20 10.62 -15.36
N GLY A 102 -11.56 9.35 -15.47
CA GLY A 102 -10.59 8.26 -15.55
C GLY A 102 -9.79 8.04 -14.27
N TYR A 103 -10.23 8.60 -13.13
CA TYR A 103 -9.57 8.44 -11.83
C TYR A 103 -10.52 7.86 -10.77
N ARG A 104 -9.95 7.20 -9.76
CA ARG A 104 -10.65 6.75 -8.55
C ARG A 104 -9.80 6.92 -7.31
N ALA A 105 -10.43 6.94 -6.14
CA ALA A 105 -9.72 6.79 -4.88
C ALA A 105 -9.35 5.31 -4.66
N GLY A 106 -8.09 5.03 -4.34
CA GLY A 106 -7.58 3.72 -3.98
C GLY A 106 -6.94 3.74 -2.58
N SER A 107 -7.03 2.61 -1.88
CA SER A 107 -6.44 2.42 -0.55
C SER A 107 -5.63 1.13 -0.47
N GLY A 108 -4.46 1.19 0.14
CA GLY A 108 -3.54 0.07 0.31
C GLY A 108 -2.10 0.51 0.47
N THR A 109 -1.28 -0.30 1.14
CA THR A 109 0.18 -0.12 1.19
C THR A 109 0.83 -0.22 -0.19
N SER A 110 0.15 -0.84 -1.17
CA SER A 110 0.53 -0.88 -2.59
C SER A 110 0.48 0.49 -3.27
N TYR A 111 -0.24 1.46 -2.71
CA TYR A 111 -0.23 2.86 -3.18
C TYR A 111 0.78 3.73 -2.41
N ALA A 112 1.10 3.34 -1.17
CA ALA A 112 2.13 4.00 -0.38
C ALA A 112 3.55 3.67 -0.88
N ALA A 113 3.83 2.40 -1.18
CA ALA A 113 5.14 1.94 -1.67
C ALA A 113 5.68 2.74 -2.88
N PRO A 114 4.91 2.96 -3.98
CA PRO A 114 5.41 3.71 -5.13
C PRO A 114 5.70 5.18 -4.82
N MET A 115 5.06 5.80 -3.81
CA MET A 115 5.41 7.17 -3.39
C MET A 115 6.81 7.22 -2.80
N VAL A 116 7.19 6.23 -1.98
CA VAL A 116 8.54 6.10 -1.44
C VAL A 116 9.53 5.77 -2.57
N SER A 117 9.18 4.86 -3.47
CA SER A 117 10.04 4.52 -4.62
C SER A 117 10.35 5.73 -5.50
N GLY A 118 9.39 6.63 -5.72
CA GLY A 118 9.61 7.85 -6.51
C GLY A 118 10.34 8.97 -5.77
N GLY A 119 10.46 8.90 -4.44
CA GLY A 119 11.18 9.87 -3.63
C GLY A 119 12.66 9.54 -3.40
N LEU A 120 13.10 8.33 -3.77
CA LEU A 120 14.49 7.86 -3.72
C LEU A 120 15.19 8.09 -5.07
#